data_AF-A0A2I0UGG6-F1
#
_entry.id   AF-A0A2I0UGG6-F1
#
_cell.length_a   1.000
_cell.length_b   1.000
_cell.length_c   1.000
_cell.angle_alpha   90.00
_cell.angle_beta   90.00
_cell.angle_gamma   90.00
#
_symmetry.space_group_name_H-M   'P 1'
#
loop_
_entity.id
_entity.type
_entity.pdbx_description
1 polymer ?
#
loop_
_entity_poly.entity_id
_entity_poly.type
_entity_poly.pdbx_seq_one_letter_code
_entity_poly.pdbx_strand_id
1 'polypeptide(L)'
;MGQVNCCLGSRVYPEPKQQRLPQGASPEPLQRQRVRVTQGRRTRKRDLLLFRDTLVIAKAKRDSAPRPELCLALAMLQVFSSGKGAAGDDPKEEEGEDAKSLALIWPYGSCILTFCSRVVKELWVSALLGPPKGVEGAQVTQLPSIKLLLKELRHRKAAMTLRDSSLERLVKGQVESDSNIENEN
;
A
#
# COMPACT_ATOMS: atom_id res chain seq x y z
N MET A 1 25.22 26.75 -66.91
CA MET A 1 26.08 26.49 -65.74
C MET A 1 26.04 27.76 -64.89
N GLY A 2 25.12 28.00 -63.96
CA GLY A 2 24.47 27.13 -62.99
C GLY A 2 25.02 27.44 -61.61
N GLN A 3 24.42 28.41 -60.90
CA GLN A 3 24.07 28.39 -59.47
C GLN A 3 23.88 29.79 -58.89
N VAL A 4 22.61 30.07 -58.58
CA VAL A 4 22.17 30.95 -57.50
C VAL A 4 22.66 30.38 -56.17
N ASN A 5 23.15 31.20 -55.26
CA ASN A 5 23.19 30.83 -53.85
C ASN A 5 22.56 31.91 -52.99
N CYS A 6 21.53 31.46 -52.29
CA CYS A 6 20.52 32.21 -51.59
C CYS A 6 21.02 32.68 -50.23
N CYS A 7 20.51 33.83 -49.81
CA CYS A 7 20.58 34.34 -48.44
C CYS A 7 20.01 33.31 -47.45
N LEU A 8 20.76 33.01 -46.38
CA LEU A 8 20.19 32.48 -45.14
C LEU A 8 20.68 33.32 -43.97
N GLY A 9 19.82 34.28 -43.59
CA GLY A 9 19.96 35.04 -42.35
C GLY A 9 19.95 34.10 -41.16
N SER A 10 21.01 34.19 -40.35
CA SER A 10 21.12 33.45 -39.10
C SER A 10 20.11 34.03 -38.10
N ARG A 11 18.89 33.49 -38.08
CA ARG A 11 17.99 33.64 -36.94
C ARG A 11 18.58 32.85 -35.79
N VAL A 12 19.29 33.56 -34.91
CA VAL A 12 19.62 33.06 -33.57
C VAL A 12 18.29 32.95 -32.82
N TYR A 13 17.66 31.79 -32.89
CA TYR A 13 16.62 31.42 -31.95
C TYR A 13 17.30 31.29 -30.58
N PRO A 14 16.86 32.02 -29.53
CA PRO A 14 17.26 31.65 -28.19
C PRO A 14 16.70 30.24 -27.95
N GLU A 15 17.58 29.27 -27.74
CA GLU A 15 17.17 27.97 -27.24
C GLU A 15 16.26 28.21 -26.03
N PRO A 16 15.10 27.54 -25.95
CA PRO A 16 14.32 27.59 -24.73
C PRO A 16 15.25 27.09 -23.64
N LYS A 17 15.55 27.95 -22.67
CA LYS A 17 16.26 27.56 -21.45
C LYS A 17 15.49 26.37 -20.90
N GLN A 18 15.96 25.16 -21.17
CA GLN A 18 15.62 24.00 -20.39
C GLN A 18 16.08 24.39 -18.99
N GLN A 19 15.15 24.93 -18.22
CA GLN A 19 15.24 24.92 -16.78
C GLN A 19 15.46 23.46 -16.44
N ARG A 20 16.73 23.08 -16.28
CA ARG A 20 17.11 21.85 -15.63
C ARG A 20 16.42 21.93 -14.28
N LEU A 21 15.30 21.22 -14.15
CA LEU A 21 14.88 20.77 -12.84
C LEU A 21 16.11 20.13 -12.20
N PRO A 22 16.40 20.42 -10.92
CA PRO A 22 17.52 19.81 -10.24
C PRO A 22 17.38 18.30 -10.34
N GLN A 23 18.28 17.71 -11.12
CA GLN A 23 18.44 16.28 -11.28
C GLN A 23 18.99 15.76 -9.95
N GLY A 24 18.26 14.89 -9.27
CA GLY A 24 18.89 13.91 -8.38
C GLY A 24 18.47 13.84 -6.92
N ALA A 25 17.45 14.55 -6.45
CA ALA A 25 16.80 14.15 -5.19
C ALA A 25 15.62 13.25 -5.53
N SER A 26 15.86 11.92 -5.57
CA SER A 26 14.75 10.99 -5.35
C SER A 26 14.00 11.48 -4.11
N PRO A 27 12.68 11.69 -4.15
CA PRO A 27 11.96 12.11 -2.94
C PRO A 27 12.34 11.16 -1.81
N GLU A 28 12.65 11.70 -0.64
CA GLU A 28 12.96 10.86 0.50
C GLU A 28 11.65 10.25 1.00
N PRO A 29 11.59 8.94 1.28
CA PRO A 29 10.38 8.33 1.81
C PRO A 29 10.06 8.94 3.18
N LEU A 30 8.80 9.33 3.37
CA LEU A 30 8.27 9.85 4.64
C LEU A 30 8.39 8.82 5.76
N GLN A 31 8.24 7.55 5.41
CA GLN A 31 8.35 6.44 6.34
C GLN A 31 8.94 5.21 5.66
N ARG A 32 9.84 4.51 6.35
CA ARG A 32 10.45 3.26 5.87
C ARG A 32 10.37 2.19 6.94
N GLN A 33 9.92 0.99 6.57
CA GLN A 33 9.83 -0.14 7.49
C GLN A 33 10.10 -1.46 6.78
N ARG A 34 10.86 -2.35 7.42
CA ARG A 34 10.98 -3.73 6.95
C ARG A 34 9.79 -4.54 7.44
N VAL A 35 9.06 -5.15 6.50
CA VAL A 35 7.84 -5.92 6.75
C VAL A 35 7.90 -7.29 6.08
N ARG A 36 7.08 -8.23 6.53
CA ARG A 36 6.81 -9.46 5.77
C ARG A 36 5.63 -9.20 4.85
N VAL A 37 5.83 -9.40 3.55
CA VAL A 37 4.79 -9.30 2.54
C VAL A 37 4.40 -10.71 2.13
N THR A 38 3.12 -11.04 2.30
CA THR A 38 2.54 -12.31 1.87
C THR A 38 1.61 -12.06 0.69
N GLN A 39 1.87 -12.74 -0.43
CA GLN A 39 1.06 -12.69 -1.64
C GLN A 39 0.70 -14.13 -2.03
N GLY A 40 -0.56 -14.50 -1.82
CA GLY A 40 -0.98 -15.91 -1.83
C GLY A 40 -0.17 -16.74 -0.84
N ARG A 41 0.46 -17.82 -1.34
CA ARG A 41 1.29 -18.72 -0.52
C ARG A 41 2.74 -18.26 -0.32
N ARG A 42 3.14 -17.14 -0.92
CA ARG A 42 4.54 -16.67 -0.87
C ARG A 42 4.68 -15.55 0.14
N THR A 43 5.50 -15.78 1.15
CA THR A 43 5.91 -14.73 2.11
C THR A 43 7.37 -14.33 1.89
N ARG A 44 7.63 -13.02 1.87
CA ARG A 44 8.95 -12.45 1.62
C ARG A 44 9.19 -11.22 2.49
N LYS A 45 10.42 -11.03 2.97
CA LYS A 45 10.81 -9.78 3.63
C LYS A 45 11.03 -8.68 2.58
N ARG A 46 10.42 -7.51 2.79
CA ARG A 46 10.50 -6.35 1.91
C ARG A 46 10.63 -5.08 2.72
N ASP A 47 11.18 -4.06 2.08
CA ASP A 47 11.16 -2.70 2.62
C ASP A 47 9.91 -2.01 2.08
N LEU A 48 9.08 -1.50 2.99
CA LEU A 48 7.92 -0.69 2.71
C LEU A 48 8.35 0.77 2.82
N LEU A 49 8.07 1.56 1.79
CA LEU A 49 8.45 2.96 1.68
C LEU A 49 7.18 3.78 1.40
N LEU A 50 6.85 4.71 2.28
CA LEU A 50 5.73 5.63 2.11
C LEU A 50 6.26 6.95 1.54
N PHE A 51 5.65 7.40 0.45
CA PHE A 51 5.81 8.74 -0.10
C PHE A 51 4.49 9.50 0.07
N ARG A 52 4.45 10.77 -0.36
CA ARG A 52 3.28 11.64 -0.17
C ARG A 52 1.99 11.05 -0.74
N ASP A 53 2.06 10.42 -1.91
CA ASP A 53 0.93 9.91 -2.69
C ASP A 53 1.09 8.45 -3.10
N THR A 54 2.23 7.83 -2.76
CA THR A 54 2.62 6.52 -3.27
C THR A 54 3.17 5.65 -2.16
N LEU A 55 2.76 4.38 -2.14
CA LEU A 55 3.34 3.33 -1.31
C LEU A 55 4.19 2.40 -2.19
N VAL A 56 5.45 2.20 -1.82
CA VAL A 56 6.38 1.33 -2.57
C VAL A 56 6.78 0.13 -1.73
N ILE A 57 6.62 -1.06 -2.30
CA ILE A 57 7.17 -2.31 -1.77
C ILE A 57 8.44 -2.62 -2.55
N ALA A 58 9.58 -2.60 -1.86
CA ALA A 58 10.88 -2.77 -2.46
C ALA A 58 11.59 -4.02 -1.94
N LYS A 59 12.38 -4.66 -2.81
CA LYS A 59 13.34 -5.66 -2.39
C LYS A 59 14.47 -4.99 -1.65
N ALA A 60 14.63 -5.35 -0.38
CA ALA A 60 15.77 -4.94 0.40
C ALA A 60 17.06 -5.49 -0.21
N LYS A 61 18.05 -4.63 -0.38
CA LYS A 61 19.44 -5.00 -0.69
C LYS A 61 20.31 -4.51 0.47
N ARG A 62 21.31 -5.31 0.87
CA ARG A 62 22.15 -4.98 2.04
C ARG A 62 22.99 -3.72 1.81
N ASP A 63 23.44 -3.48 0.58
CA ASP A 63 24.48 -2.48 0.28
C ASP A 63 24.13 -1.57 -0.90
N SER A 64 22.85 -1.46 -1.25
CA SER A 64 22.41 -0.57 -2.32
C SER A 64 21.01 -0.05 -2.07
N ALA A 65 20.61 0.95 -2.86
CA ALA A 65 19.24 1.43 -2.89
C ALA A 65 18.23 0.27 -3.05
N PRO A 66 17.10 0.29 -2.31
CA PRO A 66 16.04 -0.70 -2.45
C PRO A 66 15.58 -0.74 -3.90
N ARG A 67 15.40 -1.95 -4.46
CA ARG A 67 14.84 -2.09 -5.81
C ARG A 67 13.32 -2.11 -5.70
N PRO A 68 12.58 -1.13 -6.23
CA PRO A 68 11.11 -1.16 -6.24
C PRO A 68 10.62 -2.42 -6.95
N GLU A 69 9.72 -3.17 -6.31
CA GLU A 69 9.02 -4.30 -6.93
C GLU A 69 7.57 -3.93 -7.25
N LEU A 70 6.94 -3.11 -6.41
CA LEU A 70 5.57 -2.67 -6.57
C LEU A 70 5.42 -1.21 -6.11
N CYS A 71 4.78 -0.38 -6.93
CA CYS A 71 4.43 1.01 -6.59
C CYS A 71 2.92 1.14 -6.67
N LEU A 72 2.29 1.63 -5.59
CA LEU A 72 0.86 1.74 -5.43
C LEU A 72 0.50 3.19 -5.15
N ALA A 73 -0.34 3.79 -5.99
CA ALA A 73 -0.92 5.10 -5.68
C ALA A 73 -1.87 4.94 -4.48
N LEU A 74 -1.75 5.81 -3.47
CA LEU A 74 -2.57 5.75 -2.27
C LEU A 74 -4.06 5.90 -2.59
N ALA A 75 -4.42 6.75 -3.55
CA ALA A 75 -5.80 6.94 -4.00
C ALA A 75 -6.49 5.67 -4.53
N MET A 76 -5.73 4.66 -4.97
CA MET A 76 -6.28 3.38 -5.45
C MET A 76 -6.14 2.25 -4.43
N LEU A 77 -5.60 2.55 -3.24
CA LEU A 77 -5.26 1.57 -2.24
C LEU A 77 -6.36 1.50 -1.17
N GLN A 78 -6.96 0.32 -1.06
CA GLN A 78 -7.82 -0.04 0.06
C GLN A 78 -7.00 -0.80 1.09
N VAL A 79 -7.07 -0.35 2.33
CA VAL A 79 -6.27 -0.84 3.44
C VAL A 79 -7.22 -1.34 4.52
N PHE A 80 -7.12 -2.62 4.86
CA PHE A 80 -7.96 -3.22 5.89
C PHE A 80 -7.10 -3.57 7.11
N SER A 81 -7.43 -2.98 8.25
CA SER A 81 -6.78 -3.23 9.53
C SER A 81 -7.79 -3.79 10.52
N SER A 82 -7.34 -4.71 11.39
CA SER A 82 -8.15 -5.06 12.57
C SER A 82 -8.17 -3.86 13.51
N GLY A 83 -9.36 -3.27 13.67
CA GLY A 83 -9.65 -2.32 14.72
C GLY A 83 -9.87 -3.05 16.04
N LYS A 84 -9.51 -2.43 17.16
CA LYS A 84 -9.83 -2.99 18.48
C LYS A 84 -11.33 -2.81 18.68
N GLY A 85 -12.13 -3.84 18.40
CA GLY A 85 -13.51 -3.91 18.89
C GLY A 85 -13.47 -3.91 20.42
N ALA A 86 -14.26 -3.05 21.03
CA ALA A 86 -14.52 -3.09 22.46
C ALA A 86 -15.39 -4.31 22.78
N ALA A 87 -14.79 -5.48 22.92
CA ALA A 87 -15.42 -6.64 23.54
C ALA A 87 -14.32 -7.60 24.00
N GLY A 88 -14.28 -7.87 25.31
CA GLY A 88 -13.50 -8.94 25.91
C GLY A 88 -12.02 -8.63 26.09
N ASP A 89 -11.68 -8.11 27.25
CA ASP A 89 -10.34 -8.27 27.83
C ASP A 89 -10.17 -9.74 28.22
N ASP A 90 -9.90 -10.60 27.24
CA ASP A 90 -9.46 -11.96 27.49
C ASP A 90 -7.92 -11.99 27.40
N PRO A 91 -7.20 -12.09 28.54
CA PRO A 91 -5.73 -12.04 28.58
C PRO A 91 -5.07 -13.32 28.00
N LYS A 92 -5.81 -14.10 27.21
CA LYS A 92 -5.36 -15.32 26.53
C LYS A 92 -5.47 -15.25 25.00
N GLU A 93 -5.72 -14.10 24.41
CA GLU A 93 -5.37 -13.93 23.01
C GLU A 93 -3.85 -13.82 22.91
N GLU A 94 -3.19 -14.95 22.61
CA GLU A 94 -1.89 -14.92 21.94
C GLU A 94 -1.94 -13.78 20.93
N GLU A 95 -0.96 -12.88 20.99
CA GLU A 95 -0.85 -11.70 20.15
C GLU A 95 -0.91 -12.11 18.67
N GLY A 96 -2.14 -12.23 18.16
CA GLY A 96 -2.43 -12.99 16.95
C GLY A 96 -1.75 -12.33 15.77
N GLU A 97 -1.36 -13.13 14.79
CA GLU A 97 -0.71 -12.61 13.58
C GLU A 97 -1.54 -11.49 12.91
N ASP A 98 -2.85 -11.50 13.13
CA ASP A 98 -3.82 -10.51 12.64
C ASP A 98 -3.66 -9.13 13.28
N ALA A 99 -3.30 -9.05 14.57
CA ALA A 99 -3.11 -7.78 15.28
C ALA A 99 -1.93 -6.96 14.73
N LYS A 100 -0.94 -7.67 14.17
CA LYS A 100 0.27 -7.13 13.53
C LYS A 100 0.15 -7.08 12.01
N SER A 101 -1.00 -7.46 11.44
CA SER A 101 -1.18 -7.58 10.00
C SER A 101 -2.12 -6.51 9.44
N LEU A 102 -1.90 -6.17 8.19
CA LEU A 102 -2.63 -5.21 7.39
C LEU A 102 -2.87 -5.83 6.02
N ALA A 103 -4.09 -5.80 5.52
CA ALA A 103 -4.39 -6.24 4.15
C ALA A 103 -4.42 -5.03 3.21
N LEU A 104 -3.68 -5.13 2.11
CA LEU A 104 -3.66 -4.16 1.02
C LEU A 104 -4.39 -4.73 -0.18
N ILE A 105 -5.31 -3.97 -0.75
CA ILE A 105 -6.11 -4.33 -1.91
C ILE A 105 -6.10 -3.17 -2.89
N TRP A 106 -5.88 -3.46 -4.17
CA TRP A 106 -5.89 -2.49 -5.26
C TRP A 106 -6.41 -3.18 -6.54
N PRO A 107 -6.75 -2.46 -7.61
CA PRO A 107 -7.44 -3.04 -8.77
C PRO A 107 -6.76 -4.27 -9.38
N TYR A 108 -5.44 -4.34 -9.33
CA TYR A 108 -4.66 -5.41 -9.98
C TYR A 108 -4.10 -6.45 -9.01
N GLY A 109 -4.46 -6.39 -7.72
CA GLY A 109 -3.93 -7.36 -6.77
C GLY A 109 -4.20 -7.06 -5.31
N SER A 110 -3.61 -7.91 -4.48
CA SER A 110 -3.69 -7.80 -3.03
C SER A 110 -2.45 -8.39 -2.39
N CYS A 111 -2.14 -7.93 -1.19
CA CYS A 111 -1.11 -8.55 -0.36
C CYS A 111 -1.40 -8.32 1.13
N ILE A 112 -0.77 -9.12 1.96
CA ILE A 112 -0.80 -8.98 3.41
C ILE A 112 0.55 -8.45 3.84
N LEU A 113 0.55 -7.35 4.61
CA LEU A 113 1.72 -6.85 5.31
C LEU A 113 1.65 -7.32 6.76
N THR A 114 2.70 -7.97 7.23
CA THR A 114 2.86 -8.33 8.64
C THR A 114 4.04 -7.56 9.21
N PHE A 115 3.76 -6.75 10.23
CA PHE A 115 4.72 -5.89 10.92
C PHE A 115 5.41 -6.64 12.08
N CYS A 116 6.49 -6.06 12.59
CA CYS A 116 7.20 -6.63 13.75
C CYS A 116 6.41 -6.46 15.06
N SER A 117 5.58 -5.43 15.17
CA SER A 117 4.72 -5.19 16.33
C SER A 117 3.43 -4.48 15.92
N ARG A 118 2.42 -4.56 16.79
CA ARG A 118 1.16 -3.85 16.63
C ARG A 118 1.36 -2.33 16.60
N VAL A 119 2.20 -1.79 17.49
CA VAL A 119 2.46 -0.35 17.57
C VAL A 119 2.97 0.18 16.23
N VAL A 120 3.90 -0.54 15.58
CA VAL A 120 4.39 -0.15 14.26
C VAL A 120 3.26 -0.20 13.23
N LYS A 121 2.43 -1.25 13.22
CA LYS A 121 1.26 -1.32 12.33
C LYS A 121 0.35 -0.09 12.48
N GLU A 122 -0.01 0.30 13.71
CA GLU A 122 -0.89 1.46 13.93
C GLU A 122 -0.26 2.78 13.45
N LEU A 123 1.04 2.97 13.65
CA LEU A 123 1.75 4.15 13.10
C LEU A 123 1.64 4.21 11.58
N TRP A 124 1.76 3.05 10.91
CA TRP A 124 1.57 2.96 9.46
C TRP A 124 0.12 3.21 9.03
N VAL A 125 -0.86 2.72 9.79
CA VAL A 125 -2.28 3.00 9.53
C VAL A 125 -2.56 4.51 9.62
N SER A 126 -2.06 5.18 10.66
CA SER A 126 -2.20 6.64 10.82
C SER A 126 -1.52 7.41 9.68
N ALA A 127 -0.33 6.97 9.24
CA ALA A 127 0.38 7.60 8.14
C ALA A 127 -0.31 7.40 6.78
N LEU A 128 -0.98 6.25 6.57
CA LEU A 128 -1.76 5.97 5.36
C LEU A 128 -3.09 6.74 5.32
N LEU A 129 -3.70 6.98 6.48
CA LEU A 129 -4.90 7.80 6.65
C LEU A 129 -4.65 9.29 6.40
N GLY A 130 -3.47 9.79 6.78
CA GLY A 130 -3.14 11.20 6.73
C GLY A 130 -1.96 11.49 5.79
N PRO A 131 -2.15 11.53 4.47
CA PRO A 131 -1.21 12.27 3.63
C PRO A 131 -1.15 13.73 4.10
N PRO A 132 0.00 14.39 3.94
CA PRO A 132 0.08 15.83 4.17
C PRO A 132 -0.94 16.58 3.29
N LYS A 133 -1.54 17.65 3.83
CA LYS A 133 -2.63 18.46 3.23
C LYS A 133 -2.57 18.52 1.69
N GLY A 134 -3.65 18.05 1.04
CA GLY A 134 -3.86 18.21 -0.41
C GLY A 134 -3.67 16.97 -1.28
N VAL A 135 -3.47 15.78 -0.69
CA VAL A 135 -3.39 14.50 -1.41
C VAL A 135 -4.43 13.52 -0.84
N GLU A 136 -5.14 12.81 -1.70
CA GLU A 136 -6.09 11.78 -1.29
C GLU A 136 -5.33 10.56 -0.74
N GLY A 137 -5.65 10.20 0.51
CA GLY A 137 -4.99 9.10 1.22
C GLY A 137 -5.48 7.74 0.79
N ALA A 138 -4.87 6.71 1.39
CA ALA A 138 -5.40 5.37 1.21
C ALA A 138 -6.75 5.26 1.93
N GLN A 139 -7.69 4.53 1.32
CA GLN A 139 -8.96 4.22 1.97
C GLN A 139 -8.71 3.16 3.04
N VAL A 140 -8.58 3.59 4.30
CA VAL A 140 -8.40 2.70 5.42
C VAL A 140 -9.74 2.34 6.03
N THR A 141 -10.06 1.04 6.02
CA THR A 141 -11.23 0.46 6.66
C THR A 141 -10.80 -0.35 7.87
N GLN A 142 -11.30 0.04 9.05
CA GLN A 142 -11.13 -0.75 10.26
C GLN A 142 -12.27 -1.77 10.38
N LEU A 143 -11.92 -3.04 10.59
CA LEU A 143 -12.87 -4.13 10.80
C LEU A 143 -12.68 -4.72 12.20
N PRO A 144 -13.74 -5.25 12.86
CA PRO A 144 -13.63 -5.91 14.17
C PRO A 144 -12.57 -7.04 14.17
N SER A 145 -12.54 -7.80 13.09
CA SER A 145 -11.55 -8.85 12.82
C SER A 145 -11.20 -8.83 11.34
N ILE A 146 -9.94 -9.09 10.98
CA ILE A 146 -9.53 -9.28 9.57
C ILE A 146 -9.17 -10.73 9.24
N LYS A 147 -9.39 -11.67 10.18
CA LYS A 147 -8.97 -13.08 10.08
C LYS A 147 -9.41 -13.75 8.78
N LEU A 148 -10.69 -13.62 8.43
CA LEU A 148 -11.26 -14.23 7.21
C LEU A 148 -10.67 -13.61 5.95
N LEU A 149 -10.48 -12.30 5.92
CA LEU A 149 -9.84 -11.60 4.80
C LEU A 149 -8.40 -12.08 4.61
N LEU A 150 -7.61 -12.12 5.68
CA LEU A 150 -6.23 -12.61 5.63
C LEU A 150 -6.16 -14.06 5.16
N LYS A 151 -7.06 -14.92 5.65
CA LYS A 151 -7.16 -16.31 5.20
C LYS A 151 -7.43 -16.36 3.70
N GLU A 152 -8.44 -15.65 3.21
CA GLU A 152 -8.78 -15.64 1.79
C GLU A 152 -7.62 -15.15 0.91
N LEU A 153 -6.96 -14.06 1.31
CA LEU A 153 -5.81 -13.51 0.59
C LEU A 153 -4.59 -14.46 0.54
N ARG A 154 -4.41 -15.32 1.56
CA ARG A 154 -3.37 -16.37 1.57
C ARG A 154 -3.69 -17.52 0.61
N HIS A 155 -4.97 -17.84 0.43
CA HIS A 155 -5.40 -18.95 -0.43
C HIS A 155 -5.39 -18.57 -1.91
N ARG A 156 -5.60 -17.29 -2.24
CA ARG A 156 -5.62 -16.81 -3.64
C ARG A 156 -4.22 -16.79 -4.27
N LYS A 157 -4.14 -17.13 -5.56
CA LYS A 157 -2.93 -16.86 -6.35
C LYS A 157 -2.84 -15.35 -6.60
N ALA A 158 -1.61 -14.83 -6.52
CA ALA A 158 -1.22 -13.42 -6.56
C ALA A 158 -1.81 -12.52 -7.67
N ALA A 159 -2.43 -13.10 -8.71
CA ALA A 159 -2.80 -12.43 -9.94
C ALA A 159 -4.32 -12.42 -10.25
N MET A 160 -5.18 -12.73 -9.28
CA MET A 160 -6.63 -12.58 -9.50
C MET A 160 -7.15 -11.27 -8.92
N THR A 161 -7.73 -10.47 -9.80
CA THR A 161 -8.55 -9.28 -9.51
C THR A 161 -9.58 -9.65 -8.44
N LEU A 162 -9.54 -9.01 -7.28
CA LEU A 162 -10.66 -9.07 -6.34
C LEU A 162 -11.78 -8.25 -6.96
N ARG A 163 -12.89 -8.91 -7.33
CA ARG A 163 -14.10 -8.19 -7.74
C ARG A 163 -14.69 -7.51 -6.50
N ASP A 164 -15.11 -6.26 -6.63
CA ASP A 164 -15.66 -5.46 -5.53
C ASP A 164 -16.77 -6.21 -4.78
N SER A 165 -17.67 -6.89 -5.50
CA SER A 165 -18.74 -7.70 -4.90
C SER A 165 -18.26 -8.87 -4.03
N SER A 166 -17.06 -9.42 -4.30
CA SER A 166 -16.47 -10.46 -3.44
C SER A 166 -15.87 -9.87 -2.17
N LEU A 167 -15.27 -8.68 -2.29
CA LEU A 167 -14.75 -7.94 -1.15
C LEU A 167 -15.88 -7.47 -0.23
N GLU A 168 -16.94 -6.91 -0.79
CA GLU A 168 -18.14 -6.50 -0.04
C GLU A 168 -18.77 -7.68 0.71
N ARG A 169 -18.86 -8.86 0.09
CA ARG A 169 -19.35 -10.07 0.76
C ARG A 169 -18.44 -10.52 1.90
N LEU A 170 -17.12 -10.42 1.75
CA LEU A 170 -16.16 -10.75 2.81
C LEU A 170 -16.24 -9.76 3.98
N VAL A 171 -16.38 -8.47 3.68
CA VAL A 171 -16.55 -7.41 4.68
C VAL A 171 -17.90 -7.56 5.39
N LYS A 172 -18.99 -7.76 4.64
CA LYS A 172 -20.34 -7.94 5.18
C LYS A 172 -20.47 -9.21 6.02
N GLY A 173 -19.92 -10.34 5.55
CA GLY A 173 -19.95 -11.59 6.29
C GLY A 173 -19.18 -11.54 7.62
N GLN A 174 -18.22 -10.63 7.77
CA GLN A 174 -17.55 -10.41 9.05
C GLN A 174 -18.44 -9.67 10.07
N VAL A 175 -19.27 -8.72 9.61
CA VAL A 175 -20.20 -8.00 10.47
C VAL A 175 -21.36 -8.91 10.93
N GLU A 176 -21.83 -9.80 10.05
CA GLU A 176 -22.94 -10.74 10.38
C GLU A 176 -22.51 -11.88 11.33
N SER A 177 -21.22 -12.26 11.31
CA SER A 177 -20.70 -13.34 12.17
C SER A 177 -20.63 -12.93 13.65
N ASP A 178 -20.46 -11.64 13.93
CA ASP A 178 -20.41 -11.11 15.30
C ASP A 178 -21.82 -10.91 15.89
N SER A 179 -22.86 -10.75 15.06
CA SER A 179 -24.25 -10.53 15.50
C SER A 179 -25.04 -11.79 15.86
N ASN A 180 -24.51 -13.00 15.57
CA ASN A 180 -25.21 -14.26 15.83
C ASN A 180 -24.87 -14.90 17.19
N ILE A 181 -24.09 -14.23 18.05
CA ILE A 181 -23.75 -14.73 19.40
C ILE A 181 -24.73 -14.20 20.48
N GLU A 182 -25.63 -13.26 20.16
CA GLU A 182 -26.51 -12.63 21.16
C GLU A 182 -27.93 -13.24 21.30
N ASN A 183 -28.28 -14.30 20.55
CA ASN A 183 -29.63 -14.91 20.65
C ASN A 183 -29.58 -16.42 20.92
N GLU A 184 -28.94 -16.83 22.03
CA GLU A 184 -29.25 -18.11 22.66
C GLU A 184 -29.04 -17.99 24.17
N ASN A 185 -30.05 -17.48 24.88
CA ASN A 185 -30.27 -17.65 26.32
C ASN A 185 -31.77 -17.56 26.61
#